data_AF-A0A957F6H8-F1
#
_entry.id   AF-A0A957F6H8-F1
#
_cell.length_a   1.000
_cell.length_b   1.000
_cell.length_c   1.000
_cell.angle_alpha   90.00
_cell.angle_beta   90.00
_cell.angle_gamma   90.00
#
_symmetry.space_group_name_H-M   'P 1'
#
loop_
_entity.id
_entity.type
_entity.pdbx_description
1 polymer ?
#
loop_
_entity_poly.entity_id
_entity_poly.type
_entity_poly.pdbx_seq_one_letter_code
_entity_poly.pdbx_strand_id
1 'polypeptide(L)'
;GAALAAGRALRDYLFANPKASLPDLYWPLVEATREKETAVAQLPAPDLFWRYRAEFSFQIIGRLFAVTPPGNERLYDAIFDVIIADIERAYAIDPDAHQVWRDFFVDANTGWLYLQRANELVAREGDWQQALADYTTAIRRIQPNSDNARGDLIDAYFNGGRLALRLGDAALAEQWTATGVAYANRYDLPAKISAARAALDALLAAEPALARSAAPLLSLLAEDS
;
A
#
# COMPACT_ATOMS: atom_id res chain seq x y z
N GLY A 1 5.70 -1.27 -15.85
CA GLY A 1 5.46 -0.59 -14.56
C GLY A 1 4.34 0.42 -14.71
N ALA A 2 3.62 0.71 -13.62
CA ALA A 2 2.45 1.59 -13.61
C ALA A 2 2.70 2.98 -14.23
N ALA A 3 3.90 3.56 -14.09
CA ALA A 3 4.27 4.82 -14.73
C ALA A 3 4.26 4.78 -16.28
N LEU A 4 4.62 3.64 -16.87
CA LEU A 4 4.53 3.42 -18.32
C LEU A 4 3.08 3.20 -18.77
N ALA A 5 2.20 2.70 -17.88
CA ALA A 5 0.77 2.55 -18.17
C ALA A 5 0.05 3.91 -18.09
N ALA A 6 0.30 4.70 -17.06
CA ALA A 6 -0.25 6.07 -16.90
C ALA A 6 0.19 6.99 -18.04
N GLY A 7 1.48 6.94 -18.39
CA GLY A 7 2.03 7.69 -19.52
C GLY A 7 1.44 7.25 -20.86
N ARG A 8 1.12 5.96 -21.03
CA ARG A 8 0.42 5.46 -22.23
C ARG A 8 -1.04 5.89 -22.26
N ALA A 9 -1.79 5.76 -21.16
CA ALA A 9 -3.18 6.19 -21.09
C ALA A 9 -3.33 7.70 -21.34
N LEU A 10 -2.45 8.53 -20.74
CA LEU A 10 -2.41 9.97 -21.02
C LEU A 10 -2.06 10.26 -22.47
N ARG A 11 -1.04 9.57 -23.01
CA ARG A 11 -0.62 9.73 -24.40
C ARG A 11 -1.73 9.33 -25.36
N ASP A 12 -2.42 8.22 -25.11
CA ASP A 12 -3.48 7.71 -25.96
C ASP A 12 -4.72 8.63 -25.87
N TYR A 13 -5.03 9.15 -24.68
CA TYR A 13 -6.01 10.21 -24.49
C TYR A 13 -5.67 11.50 -25.25
N LEU A 14 -4.42 11.98 -25.16
CA LEU A 14 -3.95 13.18 -25.86
C LEU A 14 -3.90 12.99 -27.38
N PHE A 15 -3.56 11.79 -27.86
CA PHE A 15 -3.64 11.45 -29.28
C PHE A 15 -5.07 11.48 -29.80
N ALA A 16 -6.03 11.00 -29.01
CA ALA A 16 -7.45 11.08 -29.34
C ALA A 16 -8.02 12.50 -29.16
N ASN A 17 -7.41 13.34 -28.33
CA ASN A 17 -7.92 14.66 -27.94
C ASN A 17 -6.84 15.76 -28.03
N PRO A 18 -6.39 16.13 -29.24
CA PRO A 18 -5.25 17.03 -29.46
C PRO A 18 -5.49 18.49 -29.02
N LYS A 19 -6.71 18.84 -28.63
CA LYS A 19 -7.08 20.19 -28.14
C LYS A 19 -7.18 20.27 -26.61
N ALA A 20 -6.97 19.17 -25.88
CA ALA A 20 -6.99 19.17 -24.42
C ALA A 20 -5.84 20.04 -23.88
N SER A 21 -6.14 20.95 -22.96
CA SER A 21 -5.16 21.84 -22.33
C SER A 21 -4.67 21.28 -20.99
N LEU A 22 -3.50 21.73 -20.52
CA LEU A 22 -2.96 21.35 -19.21
C LEU A 22 -3.96 21.56 -18.06
N PRO A 23 -4.73 22.66 -17.98
CA PRO A 23 -5.83 22.82 -17.02
C PRO A 23 -6.94 21.75 -17.11
N ASP A 24 -7.23 21.21 -18.30
CA ASP A 24 -8.19 20.11 -18.48
C ASP A 24 -7.66 18.77 -17.94
N LEU A 25 -6.33 18.65 -17.81
CA LEU A 25 -5.62 17.48 -17.29
C LEU A 25 -5.31 17.61 -15.78
N TYR A 26 -5.08 18.83 -15.29
CA TYR A 26 -4.65 19.16 -13.91
C TYR A 26 -5.79 19.58 -12.97
N TRP A 27 -7.03 19.53 -13.43
CA TRP A 27 -8.22 19.81 -12.62
C TRP A 27 -8.43 18.94 -11.35
N PRO A 28 -7.82 17.75 -11.13
CA PRO A 28 -8.39 16.85 -10.14
C PRO A 28 -7.90 16.99 -8.71
N LEU A 29 -6.95 17.87 -8.42
CA LEU A 29 -6.37 17.94 -7.09
C LEU A 29 -7.09 18.92 -6.16
N VAL A 30 -8.01 19.74 -6.70
CA VAL A 30 -8.69 20.78 -5.91
C VAL A 30 -10.11 21.02 -6.43
N GLU A 31 -11.08 20.77 -5.56
CA GLU A 31 -12.50 21.18 -5.60
C GLU A 31 -13.60 20.26 -6.17
N ALA A 32 -14.61 20.11 -5.31
CA ALA A 32 -15.89 19.47 -5.52
C ALA A 32 -16.79 20.33 -6.43
N THR A 33 -16.93 19.96 -7.71
CA THR A 33 -18.01 20.51 -8.55
C THR A 33 -18.55 19.44 -9.50
N ARG A 34 -19.77 18.97 -9.23
CA ARG A 34 -20.55 18.03 -10.07
C ARG A 34 -20.78 18.54 -11.50
N GLU A 35 -20.76 19.85 -11.72
CA GLU A 35 -20.95 20.47 -13.04
C GLU A 35 -19.90 20.04 -14.08
N LYS A 36 -18.70 19.62 -13.65
CA LYS A 36 -17.62 19.20 -14.55
C LYS A 36 -17.62 17.70 -14.85
N GLU A 37 -18.37 16.89 -14.11
CA GLU A 37 -18.53 15.45 -14.40
C GLU A 37 -19.31 15.24 -15.72
N THR A 38 -20.25 16.14 -16.03
CA THR A 38 -21.02 16.12 -17.30
C THR A 38 -20.14 16.34 -18.53
N ALA A 39 -19.06 17.13 -18.42
CA ALA A 39 -18.13 17.36 -19.52
C ALA A 39 -17.28 16.12 -19.84
N VAL A 40 -16.93 15.33 -18.81
CA VAL A 40 -16.15 14.08 -18.98
C VAL A 40 -16.96 13.03 -19.72
N ALA A 41 -18.26 12.88 -19.40
CA ALA A 41 -19.14 11.91 -20.06
C ALA A 41 -19.32 12.13 -21.58
N GLN A 42 -19.00 13.33 -22.07
CA GLN A 42 -19.06 13.68 -23.50
C GLN A 42 -17.74 13.41 -24.25
N LEU A 43 -16.71 12.92 -23.56
CA LEU A 43 -15.44 12.55 -24.19
C LEU A 43 -15.59 11.25 -24.99
N PRO A 44 -14.79 11.03 -26.05
CA PRO A 44 -14.83 9.79 -26.83
C PRO A 44 -14.44 8.52 -26.05
N ALA A 45 -13.60 8.66 -25.03
CA ALA A 45 -13.13 7.58 -24.15
C ALA A 45 -13.09 8.08 -22.68
N PRO A 46 -14.26 8.23 -22.04
CA PRO A 46 -14.37 8.81 -20.70
C PRO A 46 -13.76 7.92 -19.60
N ASP A 47 -13.73 6.61 -19.81
CA ASP A 47 -13.08 5.62 -18.97
C ASP A 47 -11.58 5.87 -18.81
N LEU A 48 -10.87 6.15 -19.92
CA LEU A 48 -9.44 6.40 -19.92
C LEU A 48 -9.06 7.69 -19.17
N PHE A 49 -9.95 8.68 -19.17
CA PHE A 49 -9.78 9.89 -18.36
C PHE A 49 -9.80 9.57 -16.86
N TRP A 50 -10.82 8.85 -16.38
CA TRP A 50 -10.92 8.47 -14.98
C TRP A 50 -9.75 7.60 -14.54
N ARG A 51 -9.34 6.66 -15.40
CA ARG A 51 -8.14 5.85 -15.17
C ARG A 51 -6.88 6.69 -15.02
N TYR A 52 -6.64 7.65 -15.92
CA TYR A 52 -5.49 8.55 -15.83
C TYR A 52 -5.49 9.32 -14.51
N ARG A 53 -6.64 9.88 -14.12
CA ARG A 53 -6.78 10.66 -12.89
C ARG A 53 -6.48 9.84 -11.64
N ALA A 54 -7.01 8.63 -11.55
CA ALA A 54 -6.73 7.71 -10.45
C ALA A 54 -5.23 7.36 -10.36
N GLU A 55 -4.62 6.94 -11.47
CA GLU A 55 -3.20 6.56 -11.49
C GLU A 55 -2.27 7.75 -11.17
N PHE A 56 -2.59 8.94 -11.67
CA PHE A 56 -1.83 10.15 -11.37
C PHE A 56 -1.96 10.57 -9.89
N SER A 57 -3.18 10.55 -9.36
CA SER A 57 -3.46 10.89 -7.96
C SER A 57 -2.77 9.93 -7.00
N PHE A 58 -2.74 8.64 -7.32
CA PHE A 58 -2.02 7.63 -6.55
C PHE A 58 -0.51 7.89 -6.52
N GLN A 59 0.09 8.28 -7.64
CA GLN A 59 1.51 8.67 -7.69
C GLN A 59 1.81 9.90 -6.83
N ILE A 60 0.90 10.89 -6.85
CA ILE A 60 1.04 12.10 -6.03
C ILE A 60 0.94 11.75 -4.55
N ILE A 61 -0.07 10.98 -4.15
CA ILE A 61 -0.20 10.49 -2.77
C ILE A 61 1.09 9.83 -2.32
N GLY A 62 1.65 8.90 -3.10
CA GLY A 62 2.85 8.16 -2.68
C GLY A 62 4.03 9.09 -2.42
N ARG A 63 4.20 10.12 -3.26
CA ARG A 63 5.25 11.14 -3.07
C ARG A 63 4.97 12.05 -1.88
N LEU A 64 3.74 12.54 -1.74
CA LEU A 64 3.34 13.40 -0.63
C LEU A 64 3.49 12.68 0.71
N PHE A 65 3.02 11.44 0.79
CA PHE A 65 3.09 10.63 1.99
C PHE A 65 4.52 10.40 2.47
N ALA A 66 5.46 10.22 1.53
CA ALA A 66 6.87 10.02 1.83
C ALA A 66 7.55 11.26 2.44
N VAL A 67 7.09 12.48 2.11
CA VAL A 67 7.74 13.74 2.52
C VAL A 67 6.96 14.51 3.58
N THR A 68 5.74 14.08 3.90
CA THR A 68 4.84 14.80 4.80
C THR A 68 4.83 14.15 6.18
N PRO A 69 4.84 14.95 7.26
CA PRO A 69 4.76 14.42 8.63
C PRO A 69 3.49 13.59 8.88
N PRO A 70 3.54 12.63 9.83
CA PRO A 70 2.35 11.99 10.38
C PRO A 70 1.31 13.04 10.83
N GLY A 71 0.00 12.74 10.74
CA GLY A 71 -1.08 13.66 11.10
C GLY A 71 -1.92 14.20 9.93
N ASN A 72 -1.55 13.87 8.68
CA ASN A 72 -2.29 14.27 7.47
C ASN A 72 -3.21 13.16 6.94
N GLU A 73 -3.60 12.20 7.78
CA GLU A 73 -4.32 10.98 7.39
C GLU A 73 -5.65 11.29 6.71
N ARG A 74 -6.37 12.30 7.18
CA ARG A 74 -7.64 12.72 6.58
C ARG A 74 -7.48 13.21 5.14
N LEU A 75 -6.34 13.83 4.81
CA LEU A 75 -6.06 14.25 3.45
C LEU A 75 -5.80 13.04 2.56
N TYR A 76 -5.00 12.07 3.02
CA TYR A 76 -4.72 10.86 2.24
C TYR A 76 -5.96 10.00 2.05
N ASP A 77 -6.74 9.79 3.11
CA ASP A 77 -8.00 9.05 3.05
C ASP A 77 -8.95 9.73 2.04
N ALA A 78 -9.09 11.06 2.07
CA ALA A 78 -9.93 11.80 1.12
C ALA A 78 -9.44 11.68 -0.34
N ILE A 79 -8.12 11.68 -0.58
CA ILE A 79 -7.59 11.50 -1.93
C ILE A 79 -7.77 10.04 -2.39
N PHE A 80 -7.64 9.06 -1.49
CA PHE A 80 -7.98 7.66 -1.81
C PHE A 80 -9.45 7.47 -2.14
N ASP A 81 -10.36 8.14 -1.45
CA ASP A 81 -11.80 8.13 -1.78
C ASP A 81 -12.03 8.63 -3.21
N VAL A 82 -11.32 9.68 -3.63
CA VAL A 82 -11.37 10.17 -5.01
C VAL A 82 -10.80 9.16 -6.01
N ILE A 83 -9.64 8.57 -5.70
CA ILE A 83 -9.02 7.52 -6.53
C ILE A 83 -9.99 6.35 -6.73
N ILE A 84 -10.56 5.82 -5.66
CA ILE A 84 -11.51 4.71 -5.69
C ILE A 84 -12.75 5.11 -6.52
N ALA A 85 -13.30 6.30 -6.30
CA ALA A 85 -14.44 6.75 -7.08
C ALA A 85 -14.14 6.82 -8.59
N ASP A 86 -12.93 7.21 -8.97
CA ASP A 86 -12.51 7.23 -10.38
C ASP A 86 -12.34 5.85 -10.97
N ILE A 87 -11.83 4.92 -10.17
CA ILE A 87 -11.71 3.53 -10.57
C ILE A 87 -13.09 2.94 -10.86
N GLU A 88 -14.04 3.16 -9.97
CA GLU A 88 -15.41 2.68 -10.17
C GLU A 88 -16.08 3.37 -11.37
N ARG A 89 -15.81 4.64 -11.65
CA ARG A 89 -16.31 5.33 -12.85
C ARG A 89 -15.75 4.73 -14.14
N ALA A 90 -14.45 4.46 -14.22
CA ALA A 90 -13.84 3.79 -15.38
C ALA A 90 -14.38 2.37 -15.55
N TYR A 91 -14.45 1.62 -14.45
CA TYR A 91 -14.96 0.25 -14.44
C TYR A 91 -16.41 0.16 -14.90
N ALA A 92 -17.27 1.11 -14.51
CA ALA A 92 -18.68 1.12 -14.93
C ALA A 92 -18.87 1.31 -16.44
N ILE A 93 -17.88 1.89 -17.14
CA ILE A 93 -17.94 2.14 -18.59
C ILE A 93 -17.43 0.92 -19.37
N ASP A 94 -16.28 0.36 -18.96
CA ASP A 94 -15.68 -0.83 -19.59
C ASP A 94 -15.11 -1.78 -18.51
N PRO A 95 -15.92 -2.71 -17.97
CA PRO A 95 -15.50 -3.64 -16.93
C PRO A 95 -14.35 -4.55 -17.37
N ASP A 96 -14.40 -5.05 -18.60
CA ASP A 96 -13.43 -6.03 -19.12
C ASP A 96 -12.03 -5.41 -19.23
N ALA A 97 -11.94 -4.14 -19.68
CA ALA A 97 -10.67 -3.43 -19.76
C ALA A 97 -10.10 -3.03 -18.38
N HIS A 98 -10.96 -2.91 -17.36
CA HIS A 98 -10.60 -2.28 -16.08
C HIS A 98 -10.61 -3.22 -14.88
N GLN A 99 -11.11 -4.46 -14.97
CA GLN A 99 -11.21 -5.38 -13.82
C GLN A 99 -9.86 -5.57 -13.11
N VAL A 100 -8.82 -5.97 -13.84
CA VAL A 100 -7.48 -6.21 -13.26
C VAL A 100 -6.90 -4.94 -12.63
N TRP A 101 -7.16 -3.79 -13.25
CA TRP A 101 -6.71 -2.50 -12.75
C TRP A 101 -7.46 -2.09 -11.48
N ARG A 102 -8.79 -2.26 -11.46
CA ARG A 102 -9.64 -2.02 -10.30
C ARG A 102 -9.21 -2.86 -9.11
N ASP A 103 -8.95 -4.15 -9.34
CA ASP A 103 -8.55 -5.09 -8.28
C ASP A 103 -7.24 -4.65 -7.60
N PHE A 104 -6.25 -4.16 -8.37
CA PHE A 104 -5.03 -3.60 -7.78
C PHE A 104 -5.29 -2.41 -6.83
N PHE A 105 -6.26 -1.56 -7.13
CA PHE A 105 -6.52 -0.36 -6.33
C PHE A 105 -7.49 -0.57 -5.17
N VAL A 106 -8.35 -1.59 -5.24
CA VAL A 106 -9.09 -2.06 -4.05
C VAL A 106 -8.10 -2.41 -2.92
N ASP A 107 -6.89 -2.83 -3.28
CA ASP A 107 -5.82 -3.19 -2.35
C ASP A 107 -5.01 -1.99 -1.86
N ALA A 108 -4.92 -0.94 -2.70
CA ALA A 108 -4.11 0.23 -2.45
C ALA A 108 -4.85 1.21 -1.52
N ASN A 109 -4.61 1.09 -0.21
CA ASN A 109 -5.17 1.97 0.81
C ASN A 109 -4.07 2.69 1.61
N THR A 110 -4.49 3.61 2.48
CA THR A 110 -3.58 4.35 3.37
C THR A 110 -2.70 3.42 4.22
N GLY A 111 -3.21 2.25 4.62
CA GLY A 111 -2.44 1.25 5.38
C GLY A 111 -1.22 0.72 4.62
N TRP A 112 -1.34 0.49 3.31
CA TRP A 112 -0.21 0.12 2.46
C TRP A 112 0.88 1.19 2.43
N LEU A 113 0.53 2.48 2.39
CA LEU A 113 1.52 3.57 2.42
C LEU A 113 2.30 3.60 3.73
N TYR A 114 1.64 3.38 4.86
CA TYR A 114 2.31 3.26 6.16
C TYR A 114 3.28 2.08 6.19
N LEU A 115 2.87 0.93 5.63
CA LEU A 115 3.77 -0.22 5.49
C LEU A 115 5.01 0.13 4.66
N GLN A 116 4.84 0.80 3.51
CA GLN A 116 5.96 1.20 2.66
C GLN A 116 6.90 2.19 3.36
N ARG A 117 6.35 3.19 4.07
CA ARG A 117 7.17 4.15 4.82
C ARG A 117 7.90 3.49 5.98
N ALA A 118 7.25 2.59 6.71
CA ALA A 118 7.90 1.81 7.77
C ALA A 118 9.08 0.99 7.22
N ASN A 119 8.89 0.30 6.10
CA ASN A 119 9.95 -0.46 5.44
C ASN A 119 11.14 0.45 5.04
N GLU A 120 10.87 1.63 4.48
CA GLU A 120 11.89 2.59 4.06
C GLU A 120 12.67 3.15 5.27
N LEU A 121 11.97 3.49 6.36
CA LEU A 121 12.59 3.95 7.60
C LEU A 121 13.51 2.89 8.20
N VAL A 122 13.10 1.61 8.17
CA VAL A 122 13.96 0.50 8.60
C VAL A 122 15.17 0.34 7.69
N ALA A 123 14.97 0.38 6.36
CA ALA A 123 16.04 0.17 5.38
C ALA A 123 17.14 1.24 5.44
N ARG A 124 16.78 2.48 5.78
CA ARG A 124 17.73 3.59 5.94
C ARG A 124 18.41 3.62 7.32
N GLU A 125 18.14 2.63 8.17
CA GLU A 125 18.47 2.65 9.60
C GLU A 125 18.02 3.96 10.27
N GLY A 126 16.84 4.44 9.86
CA GLY A 126 16.26 5.68 10.31
C GLY A 126 15.58 5.55 11.67
N ASP A 127 14.58 6.40 11.91
CA ASP A 127 13.82 6.42 13.16
C ASP A 127 12.99 5.14 13.33
N TRP A 128 13.57 4.16 14.05
CA TRP A 128 12.94 2.86 14.34
C TRP A 128 11.66 3.00 15.18
N GLN A 129 11.55 4.02 16.02
CA GLN A 129 10.33 4.28 16.78
C GLN A 129 9.21 4.75 15.85
N GLN A 130 9.52 5.67 14.93
CA GLN A 130 8.57 6.09 13.90
C GLN A 130 8.19 4.92 12.97
N ALA A 131 9.13 4.07 12.59
CA ALA A 131 8.84 2.89 11.78
C ALA A 131 7.88 1.92 12.49
N LEU A 132 8.06 1.70 13.80
CA LEU A 132 7.15 0.85 14.59
C LEU A 132 5.74 1.47 14.70
N ALA A 133 5.66 2.78 14.88
CA ALA A 133 4.38 3.51 14.86
C ALA A 133 3.67 3.41 13.50
N ASP A 134 4.44 3.40 12.41
CA ASP A 134 3.92 3.22 11.05
C ASP A 134 3.42 1.81 10.82
N TYR A 135 4.16 0.75 11.21
CA TYR A 135 3.63 -0.62 11.17
C TYR A 135 2.34 -0.76 11.98
N THR A 136 2.27 -0.15 13.17
CA THR A 136 1.05 -0.14 13.99
C THR A 136 -0.14 0.47 13.24
N THR A 137 0.10 1.58 12.54
CA THR A 137 -0.95 2.25 11.75
C THR A 137 -1.31 1.46 10.51
N ALA A 138 -0.34 0.84 9.84
CA ALA A 138 -0.57 -0.05 8.71
C ALA A 138 -1.50 -1.21 9.11
N ILE A 139 -1.17 -1.93 10.18
CA ILE A 139 -1.99 -3.04 10.71
C ILE A 139 -3.44 -2.61 10.98
N ARG A 140 -3.64 -1.41 11.54
CA ARG A 140 -4.99 -0.88 11.82
C ARG A 140 -5.79 -0.53 10.56
N ARG A 141 -5.11 -0.17 9.47
CA ARG A 141 -5.73 0.43 8.27
C ARG A 141 -5.83 -0.52 7.09
N ILE A 142 -4.98 -1.55 7.01
CA ILE A 142 -5.04 -2.54 5.93
C ILE A 142 -6.33 -3.34 6.10
N GLN A 143 -7.13 -3.35 5.03
CA GLN A 143 -8.32 -4.20 4.92
C GLN A 143 -7.97 -5.45 4.10
N PRO A 144 -7.93 -6.65 4.68
CA PRO A 144 -7.42 -7.87 4.03
C PRO A 144 -8.45 -8.51 3.07
N ASN A 145 -9.02 -7.70 2.19
CA ASN A 145 -10.11 -8.10 1.28
C ASN A 145 -9.60 -8.85 0.03
N SER A 146 -8.32 -8.71 -0.29
CA SER A 146 -7.63 -9.37 -1.39
C SER A 146 -6.38 -10.10 -0.92
N ASP A 147 -5.81 -10.92 -1.80
CA ASP A 147 -4.57 -11.66 -1.50
C ASP A 147 -3.37 -10.73 -1.28
N ASN A 148 -3.28 -9.62 -2.02
CA ASN A 148 -2.23 -8.63 -1.80
C ASN A 148 -2.38 -7.97 -0.43
N ALA A 149 -3.58 -7.47 -0.09
CA ALA A 149 -3.81 -6.80 1.18
C ALA A 149 -3.67 -7.77 2.39
N ARG A 150 -4.02 -9.05 2.22
CA ARG A 150 -3.71 -10.11 3.20
C ARG A 150 -2.21 -10.27 3.38
N GLY A 151 -1.46 -10.33 2.28
CA GLY A 151 -0.02 -10.40 2.27
C GLY A 151 0.63 -9.19 2.96
N ASP A 152 0.16 -7.98 2.68
CA ASP A 152 0.65 -6.74 3.28
C ASP A 152 0.36 -6.68 4.79
N LEU A 153 -0.82 -7.13 5.23
CA LEU A 153 -1.14 -7.21 6.66
C LEU A 153 -0.19 -8.17 7.39
N ILE A 154 0.06 -9.34 6.81
CA ILE A 154 0.99 -10.33 7.37
C ILE A 154 2.41 -9.75 7.42
N ASP A 155 2.87 -9.11 6.34
CA ASP A 155 4.18 -8.46 6.28
C ASP A 155 4.31 -7.37 7.35
N ALA A 156 3.26 -6.58 7.59
CA ALA A 156 3.26 -5.55 8.62
C ALA A 156 3.44 -6.15 10.03
N TYR A 157 2.77 -7.28 10.33
CA TYR A 157 2.96 -8.00 11.60
C TYR A 157 4.38 -8.54 11.74
N PHE A 158 4.90 -9.24 10.73
CA PHE A 158 6.22 -9.85 10.81
C PHE A 158 7.35 -8.81 10.86
N ASN A 159 7.31 -7.80 10.00
CA ASN A 159 8.33 -6.76 9.99
C ASN A 159 8.26 -5.90 11.26
N GLY A 160 7.05 -5.58 11.72
CA GLY A 160 6.84 -4.88 12.97
C GLY A 160 7.33 -5.67 14.19
N GLY A 161 7.04 -6.98 14.26
CA GLY A 161 7.52 -7.83 15.35
C GLY A 161 9.04 -7.96 15.37
N ARG A 162 9.67 -8.09 14.18
CA ARG A 162 11.13 -8.07 14.04
C ARG A 162 11.74 -6.74 14.50
N LEU A 163 11.09 -5.62 14.18
CA LEU A 163 11.54 -4.30 14.63
C LEU A 163 11.37 -4.12 16.14
N ALA A 164 10.25 -4.59 16.72
CA ALA A 164 10.01 -4.58 18.16
C ALA A 164 11.10 -5.36 18.91
N LEU A 165 11.52 -6.53 18.38
CA LEU A 165 12.65 -7.29 18.92
C LEU A 165 13.94 -6.45 18.94
N ARG A 166 14.27 -5.78 17.83
CA ARG A 166 15.46 -4.92 17.71
C ARG A 166 15.41 -3.72 18.67
N LEU A 167 14.21 -3.23 18.97
CA LEU A 167 13.96 -2.17 19.96
C LEU A 167 13.92 -2.68 21.41
N GLY A 168 14.08 -3.98 21.64
CA GLY A 168 14.11 -4.59 22.97
C GLY A 168 12.73 -4.95 23.55
N ASP A 169 11.65 -4.79 22.80
CA ASP A 169 10.30 -5.19 23.20
C ASP A 169 10.00 -6.62 22.72
N ALA A 170 10.55 -7.59 23.46
CA ALA A 170 10.40 -9.00 23.12
C ALA A 170 8.94 -9.49 23.24
N ALA A 171 8.14 -8.90 24.14
CA ALA A 171 6.74 -9.30 24.33
C ALA A 171 5.89 -8.87 23.14
N LEU A 172 6.06 -7.63 22.67
CA LEU A 172 5.39 -7.16 21.46
C LEU A 172 5.85 -7.94 20.22
N ALA A 173 7.15 -8.23 20.14
CA ALA A 173 7.72 -9.02 19.05
C ALA A 173 7.06 -10.40 18.94
N GLU A 174 6.95 -11.13 20.06
CA GLU A 174 6.29 -12.43 20.13
C GLU A 174 4.81 -12.33 19.75
N GLN A 175 4.08 -11.37 20.34
CA GLN A 175 2.67 -11.15 20.05
C GLN A 175 2.42 -10.92 18.56
N TRP A 176 3.20 -10.03 17.93
CA TRP A 176 3.03 -9.67 16.53
C TRP A 176 3.46 -10.81 15.61
N THR A 177 4.54 -11.51 15.90
CA THR A 177 4.93 -12.71 15.14
C THR A 177 3.86 -13.80 15.23
N ALA A 178 3.34 -14.11 16.42
CA ALA A 178 2.28 -15.10 16.59
C ALA A 178 1.01 -14.71 15.80
N THR A 179 0.65 -13.42 15.83
CA THR A 179 -0.49 -12.90 15.07
C THR A 179 -0.26 -12.99 13.56
N GLY A 180 0.95 -12.68 13.09
CA GLY A 180 1.36 -12.85 11.70
C GLY A 180 1.25 -14.29 11.23
N VAL A 181 1.72 -15.26 12.02
CA VAL A 181 1.58 -16.70 11.75
C VAL A 181 0.10 -17.10 11.67
N ALA A 182 -0.72 -16.64 12.62
CA ALA A 182 -2.15 -16.92 12.62
C ALA A 182 -2.85 -16.41 11.34
N TYR A 183 -2.50 -15.21 10.87
CA TYR A 183 -3.04 -14.68 9.62
C TYR A 183 -2.49 -15.41 8.38
N ALA A 184 -1.20 -15.74 8.36
CA ALA A 184 -0.60 -16.52 7.26
C ALA A 184 -1.30 -17.88 7.12
N ASN A 185 -1.55 -18.59 8.22
CA ASN A 185 -2.29 -19.84 8.22
C ASN A 185 -3.76 -19.64 7.82
N ARG A 186 -4.42 -18.60 8.33
CA ARG A 186 -5.82 -18.28 8.00
C ARG A 186 -6.01 -18.02 6.50
N TYR A 187 -5.04 -17.37 5.86
CA TYR A 187 -5.12 -16.99 4.45
C TYR A 187 -4.39 -17.96 3.51
N ASP A 188 -3.89 -19.09 4.02
CA ASP A 188 -3.14 -20.09 3.25
C ASP A 188 -1.92 -19.49 2.52
N LEU A 189 -1.11 -18.73 3.26
CA LEU A 189 0.09 -18.03 2.78
C LEU A 189 1.36 -18.50 3.52
N PRO A 190 1.72 -19.80 3.49
CA PRO A 190 2.86 -20.33 4.23
C PRO A 190 4.20 -19.71 3.81
N ALA A 191 4.33 -19.29 2.55
CA ALA A 191 5.53 -18.60 2.06
C ALA A 191 5.86 -17.31 2.85
N LYS A 192 4.86 -16.68 3.49
CA LYS A 192 5.08 -15.53 4.36
C LYS A 192 5.77 -15.91 5.67
N ILE A 193 5.46 -17.09 6.22
CA ILE A 193 6.14 -17.62 7.41
C ILE A 193 7.59 -17.93 7.08
N SER A 194 7.86 -18.63 5.98
CA SER A 194 9.24 -18.95 5.55
C SER A 194 10.05 -17.68 5.27
N ALA A 195 9.44 -16.65 4.66
CA ALA A 195 10.10 -15.35 4.45
C ALA A 195 10.39 -14.61 5.77
N ALA A 196 9.45 -14.63 6.72
CA ALA A 196 9.65 -14.05 8.04
C ALA A 196 10.76 -14.76 8.82
N ARG A 197 10.83 -16.09 8.70
CA ARG A 197 11.90 -16.90 9.28
C ARG A 197 13.26 -16.50 8.72
N ALA A 198 13.40 -16.46 7.40
CA ALA A 198 14.65 -16.07 6.75
C ALA A 198 15.09 -14.65 7.15
N ALA A 199 14.15 -13.71 7.28
CA ALA A 199 14.45 -12.35 7.70
C ALA A 199 14.86 -12.27 9.19
N LEU A 200 14.31 -13.11 10.06
CA LEU A 200 14.74 -13.21 11.46
C LEU A 200 16.14 -13.82 11.56
N ASP A 201 16.42 -14.88 10.80
CA ASP A 201 17.74 -15.51 10.76
C ASP A 201 18.82 -14.51 10.28
N ALA A 202 18.49 -13.69 9.27
CA ALA A 202 19.37 -12.62 8.79
C ALA A 202 19.63 -11.55 9.87
N LEU A 203 18.60 -11.15 10.63
CA LEU A 203 18.77 -10.22 11.76
C LEU A 203 19.67 -10.82 12.83
N LEU A 204 19.49 -12.09 13.19
CA LEU A 204 20.30 -12.75 14.22
C LEU A 204 21.75 -12.97 13.79
N ALA A 205 22.00 -13.14 12.49
CA ALA A 205 23.37 -13.15 11.95
C ALA A 205 24.05 -11.78 12.09
N ALA A 206 23.32 -10.69 11.87
CA ALA A 206 23.83 -9.33 12.03
C ALA A 206 23.94 -8.90 13.50
N GLU A 207 23.01 -9.33 14.35
CA GLU A 207 22.89 -8.95 15.76
C GLU A 207 22.73 -10.18 16.68
N PRO A 208 23.81 -10.97 16.89
CA PRO A 208 23.74 -12.21 17.66
C PRO A 208 23.29 -12.04 19.13
N ALA A 209 23.43 -10.83 19.69
CA ALA A 209 22.98 -10.52 21.04
C ALA A 209 21.46 -10.68 21.21
N LEU A 210 20.67 -10.59 20.14
CA LEU A 210 19.22 -10.75 20.17
C LEU A 210 18.77 -12.22 20.26
N ALA A 211 19.68 -13.19 20.08
CA ALA A 211 19.34 -14.61 19.94
C ALA A 211 18.51 -15.16 21.12
N ARG A 212 18.82 -14.74 22.35
CA ARG A 212 18.03 -15.15 23.54
C ARG A 212 16.60 -14.63 23.47
N SER A 213 16.42 -13.35 23.14
CA SER A 213 15.10 -12.72 23.04
C SER A 213 14.30 -13.20 21.84
N ALA A 214 14.96 -13.68 20.79
CA ALA A 214 14.33 -14.18 19.57
C ALA A 214 13.86 -15.64 19.65
N ALA A 215 14.25 -16.39 20.68
CA ALA A 215 13.93 -17.81 20.79
C ALA A 215 12.42 -18.13 20.65
N PRO A 216 11.49 -17.38 21.27
CA PRO A 216 10.05 -17.62 21.07
C PRO A 216 9.60 -17.42 19.63
N LEU A 217 10.13 -16.40 18.94
CA LEU A 217 9.81 -16.12 17.54
C LEU A 217 10.32 -17.23 16.61
N LEU A 218 11.51 -17.77 16.87
CA LEU A 218 12.04 -18.91 16.12
C LEU A 218 11.16 -20.16 16.27
N SER A 219 10.58 -20.38 17.45
CA SER A 219 9.62 -21.46 17.69
C SER A 219 8.31 -21.23 16.94
N LEU A 220 7.78 -20.00 16.95
CA LEU A 220 6.56 -19.65 16.21
C LEU A 220 6.72 -19.79 14.69
N LEU A 221 7.93 -19.52 14.18
CA LEU A 221 8.26 -19.56 12.75
C LEU A 221 8.87 -20.90 12.31
N ALA A 222 8.87 -21.91 13.16
CA ALA A 222 9.25 -23.26 12.75
C ALA A 222 8.13 -23.83 11.86
N GLU A 223 8.48 -24.37 10.69
CA GLU A 223 7.54 -25.16 9.91
C GLU A 223 7.23 -26.43 10.70
N ASP A 224 5.96 -26.76 10.91
CA ASP A 224 5.56 -28.07 11.42
C ASP A 224 6.06 -29.11 10.41
N SER A 225 7.19 -29.75 10.73
CA SER A 225 7.85 -30.79 9.95
C SER A 225 7.07 -32.09 9.92
#